data_AF-A0A350YQB8-F1
#
_entry.id   AF-A0A350YQB8-F1
#
_cell.length_a   1.000
_cell.length_b   1.000
_cell.length_c   1.000
_cell.angle_alpha   90.00
_cell.angle_beta   90.00
_cell.angle_gamma   90.00
#
_symmetry.space_group_name_H-M   'P 1'
#
loop_
_entity.id
_entity.type
_entity.pdbx_description
1 polymer ?
#
loop_
_entity_poly.entity_id
_entity_poly.type
_entity_poly.pdbx_seq_one_letter_code
_entity_poly.pdbx_strand_id
1 'polypeptide(L)' 'MKNTLRLITCFFACMAFFNAEGQFYSGHQMSFGKNRVQYYDYYSSYYRFDDFDCYFNEFGRDI' A
#
# COMPACT_ATOMS: atom_id res chain seq x y z
N MET A 1 33.97 18.93 34.05
CA MET A 1 34.21 18.24 32.75
C MET A 1 34.11 16.71 32.85
N LYS A 2 34.84 16.04 33.76
CA LYS A 2 34.79 14.57 33.90
C LYS A 2 33.39 14.00 34.20
N ASN A 3 32.59 14.67 35.03
CA ASN A 3 31.22 14.20 35.34
C ASN A 3 30.28 14.37 34.14
N THR A 4 30.41 15.46 33.40
CA THR A 4 29.69 15.69 32.14
C THR A 4 30.05 14.62 31.11
N LEU A 5 31.34 14.28 31.00
CA LEU A 5 31.80 13.22 30.11
C LEU A 5 31.21 11.86 30.49
N ARG A 6 31.17 11.53 31.78
CA ARG A 6 30.53 10.30 32.28
C ARG A 6 29.04 10.24 31.94
N LEU A 7 28.32 11.34 32.10
CA LEU A 7 26.89 11.42 31.76
C LEU A 7 26.66 11.23 30.25
N ILE A 8 27.50 11.83 29.42
CA ILE A 8 27.46 11.65 27.96
C ILE A 8 27.73 10.19 27.59
N THR A 9 28.76 9.57 28.18
CA THR A 9 29.06 8.14 27.96
C THR A 9 27.89 7.24 28.38
N CYS A 10 27.26 7.50 29.53
CA CYS A 10 26.09 6.77 29.98
C CYS A 10 24.90 6.90 29.01
N PHE A 11 24.64 8.11 28.51
CA PHE A 11 23.55 8.37 27.58
C PHE A 11 23.71 7.57 26.27
N PHE A 12 24.90 7.62 25.67
CA PHE A 12 25.17 6.85 24.44
C PHE A 12 25.17 5.34 24.67
N ALA A 13 25.63 4.87 25.83
CA ALA A 13 25.55 3.46 26.20
C ALA A 13 24.08 2.98 26.28
N CYS A 14 23.18 3.78 26.85
CA CYS A 14 21.75 3.45 26.91
C CYS A 14 21.09 3.37 25.52
N MET A 15 21.47 4.25 24.59
CA MET A 15 20.94 4.23 23.23
C MET A 15 21.38 3.00 22.44
N ALA A 16 22.56 2.43 22.73
CA ALA A 16 23.07 1.25 22.03
C ALA A 16 22.24 -0.03 22.27
N PHE A 17 21.44 -0.08 23.34
CA PHE A 17 20.56 -1.20 23.65
C PHE A 17 19.12 -0.98 23.20
N PHE A 18 18.81 0.16 22.59
CA PHE A 18 17.47 0.41 22.05
C PHE A 18 17.36 -0.22 20.67
N ASN A 19 16.61 -1.33 20.57
CA ASN A 19 16.28 -1.92 19.28
C ASN A 19 15.35 -0.95 18.53
N ALA A 20 15.88 -0.30 17.49
CA ALA A 20 15.09 0.49 16.56
C ALA A 20 14.41 -0.47 15.56
N GLU A 21 13.36 -1.15 16.00
CA GLU A 21 12.51 -1.94 15.12
C GLU A 21 11.72 -1.00 14.21
N GLY A 22 12.28 -0.71 13.03
CA GLY A 22 11.54 -0.05 11.96
C GLY A 22 10.48 -1.01 11.43
N GLN A 23 9.21 -0.74 11.74
CA GLN A 23 8.10 -1.45 11.11
C GLN A 23 8.05 -1.06 9.62
N PHE A 24 8.86 -1.73 8.81
CA PHE A 24 8.56 -1.82 7.40
C PHE A 24 7.32 -2.72 7.28
N TYR A 25 6.22 -2.17 6.79
CA TYR A 25 5.04 -2.93 6.35
C TYR A 25 5.41 -3.76 5.10
N SER A 26 6.48 -4.55 5.19
CA SER A 26 6.90 -5.49 4.17
C SER A 26 6.05 -6.74 4.32
N GLY A 27 4.80 -6.63 3.89
CA GLY A 27 3.90 -7.73 3.56
C GLY A 27 3.68 -8.73 4.68
N HIS A 28 2.56 -8.58 5.41
CA HIS A 28 1.99 -9.73 6.10
C HIS A 28 1.93 -10.92 5.13
N GLN A 29 2.56 -12.04 5.50
CA GLN A 29 2.38 -13.31 4.82
C GLN A 29 0.98 -13.83 5.15
N MET A 30 -0.01 -13.23 4.51
CA MET A 30 -1.40 -13.67 4.60
C MET A 30 -1.66 -14.68 3.48
N SER A 31 -2.43 -15.72 3.78
CA SER A 31 -2.94 -16.67 2.78
C SER A 31 -4.02 -16.06 1.87
N PHE A 32 -4.51 -14.87 2.21
CA PHE A 32 -5.50 -14.10 1.46
C PHE A 32 -5.23 -12.59 1.61
N GLY A 33 -5.69 -11.76 0.66
CA GLY A 33 -5.58 -10.30 0.77
C GLY A 33 -4.46 -9.64 -0.03
N LYS A 34 -3.74 -10.38 -0.89
CA LYS A 34 -3.12 -9.72 -2.06
C LYS A 34 -4.22 -9.51 -3.09
N ASN A 35 -4.86 -8.35 -3.07
CA ASN A 35 -5.67 -7.88 -4.18
C ASN A 35 -4.74 -7.79 -5.40
N ARG A 36 -4.65 -8.89 -6.17
CA ARG A 36 -4.12 -8.81 -7.52
C ARG A 36 -5.02 -7.84 -8.24
N VAL A 37 -4.46 -6.75 -8.78
CA VAL A 37 -5.14 -6.01 -9.84
C VAL A 37 -5.42 -7.05 -10.91
N GLN A 38 -6.68 -7.49 -10.98
CA GLN A 38 -7.10 -8.43 -11.99
C GLN A 38 -7.23 -7.61 -13.27
N TYR A 39 -6.27 -7.79 -14.17
CA TYR A 39 -6.40 -7.35 -15.55
C TYR A 39 -7.42 -8.27 -16.21
N TYR A 40 -8.69 -7.92 -16.07
CA TYR A 40 -9.74 -8.46 -16.92
C TYR A 40 -9.80 -7.59 -18.17
N ASP A 41 -9.87 -8.21 -19.33
CA ASP A 41 -10.17 -7.52 -20.58
C ASP A 41 -11.63 -7.05 -20.52
N TYR A 42 -11.86 -5.89 -19.91
CA TYR A 42 -13.17 -5.25 -19.92
C TYR A 42 -13.43 -4.74 -21.34
N TYR A 43 -14.25 -5.47 -22.11
CA TYR A 43 -14.75 -4.99 -23.38
C TYR A 43 -15.82 -3.92 -23.16
N SER A 44 -15.41 -2.65 -23.10
CA SER A 44 -16.34 -1.53 -23.15
C SER A 44 -16.96 -1.45 -24.55
N SER A 45 -18.21 -1.88 -24.65
CA SER A 45 -19.03 -1.69 -25.85
C SER A 45 -19.82 -0.39 -25.70
N TYR A 46 -20.12 0.29 -26.82
CA TYR A 46 -20.92 1.50 -26.80
C TYR A 46 -21.90 1.56 -27.97
N TYR A 47 -23.04 2.22 -27.73
CA TYR A 47 -23.96 2.69 -28.76
C TYR A 47 -23.84 4.21 -28.88
N ARG A 48 -23.81 4.71 -30.12
CA ARG A 48 -23.79 6.14 -30.42
C ARG A 48 -25.14 6.59 -30.96
N PHE A 49 -25.70 7.62 -30.34
CA PHE A 49 -26.90 8.33 -30.78
C PHE A 49 -26.50 9.77 -31.16
N ASP A 50 -27.41 10.49 -31.81
CA ASP A 50 -27.14 11.85 -32.30
C ASP A 50 -26.74 12.82 -31.16
N ASP A 51 -27.32 12.63 -29.98
CA ASP A 51 -27.15 13.53 -28.84
C ASP A 51 -26.30 12.95 -27.69
N PHE A 52 -26.06 11.63 -27.65
CA PHE A 52 -25.29 11.01 -26.57
C PHE A 52 -24.75 9.62 -26.92
N ASP A 53 -23.74 9.19 -26.14
CA ASP A 53 -23.17 7.83 -26.20
C ASP A 53 -23.60 7.03 -24.96
N CYS A 54 -23.95 5.76 -25.14
CA CYS A 54 -24.27 4.82 -24.06
C CYS A 54 -23.19 3.75 -23.96
N TYR A 55 -22.51 3.67 -22.81
CA TYR A 55 -21.43 2.73 -22.54
C TYR A 55 -21.91 1.59 -21.64
N PHE A 56 -21.54 0.36 -21.97
CA PHE A 56 -21.91 -0.81 -21.17
C PHE A 56 -20.79 -1.86 -21.16
N ASN A 57 -20.79 -2.69 -20.12
CA ASN A 57 -19.91 -3.85 -19.98
C ASN A 57 -20.66 -5.14 -20.37
N GLU A 58 -19.99 -6.28 -20.24
CA GLU A 58 -20.51 -7.61 -20.62
C GLU A 58 -21.82 -8.00 -19.90
N PHE A 59 -22.12 -7.38 -18.75
CA PHE A 59 -23.35 -7.61 -17.99
C PHE A 59 -24.49 -6.63 -18.32
N GLY A 60 -24.22 -5.62 -19.16
CA GLY A 60 -25.17 -4.57 -19.53
C GLY A 60 -25.82 -4.77 -20.90
N ARG A 61 -25.59 -5.90 -21.57
CA ARG A 61 -26.08 -6.19 -22.94
C ARG A 61 -27.33 -7.10 -22.95
N ASP A 62 -28.25 -6.94 -22.00
CA ASP A 62 -29.53 -7.67 -21.98
C ASP A 62 -30.71 -6.78 -22.44
N ILE A 63 -30.45 -5.82 -23.33
CA ILE A 63 -31.45 -4.87 -23.86
C ILE A 63 -31.94 -5.32 -25.24
#